data_AF-A0A1M5RTF0-F1
#
_entry.id   AF-A0A1M5RTF0-F1
#
_cell.length_a   1.000
_cell.length_b   1.000
_cell.length_c   1.000
_cell.angle_alpha   90.00
_cell.angle_beta   90.00
_cell.angle_gamma   90.00
#
_symmetry.space_group_name_H-M   'P 1'
#
loop_
_entity.id
_entity.type
_entity.pdbx_description
1 polymer ?
#
loop_
_entity_poly.entity_id
_entity_poly.type
_entity_poly.pdbx_seq_one_letter_code
_entity_poly.pdbx_strand_id
1 'polypeptide(L)' 'MLQNKNKTLIIASLCFLCGSTLFLPQLVNYATVGVYLFMLGSVLMLVDTLSTKE' A
#
# COMPACT_ATOMS: atom_id res chain seq x y z
N MET A 1 19.05 -12.36 -7.68
CA MET A 1 17.61 -12.41 -7.37
C MET A 1 17.13 -11.34 -6.36
N LEU A 2 17.92 -10.29 -6.04
CA LEU A 2 17.57 -9.25 -5.04
C LEU A 2 16.84 -8.01 -5.58
N GLN A 3 16.78 -7.80 -6.90
CA GLN A 3 16.25 -6.55 -7.49
C GLN A 3 14.71 -6.44 -7.51
N ASN A 4 13.98 -7.55 -7.39
CA ASN A 4 12.52 -7.55 -7.57
C ASN A 4 11.73 -7.32 -6.26
N LYS A 5 12.33 -7.58 -5.10
CA LYS A 5 11.68 -7.37 -3.78
C LYS A 5 11.37 -5.89 -3.53
N ASN A 6 12.31 -5.00 -3.84
CA ASN A 6 12.16 -3.57 -3.59
C ASN A 6 11.01 -2.96 -4.41
N LYS A 7 10.76 -3.43 -5.63
CA LYS A 7 9.70 -2.89 -6.49
C LYS A 7 8.31 -3.16 -5.92
N THR A 8 8.08 -4.39 -5.44
CA THR A 8 6.80 -4.77 -4.81
C THR A 8 6.55 -3.94 -3.56
N LEU A 9 7.56 -3.79 -2.70
CA LEU A 9 7.45 -2.98 -1.48
C LEU A 9 7.22 -1.49 -1.81
N ILE A 10 7.88 -0.94 -2.83
CA ILE A 10 7.66 0.44 -3.27
C ILE A 10 6.22 0.63 -3.77
N ILE A 11 5.72 -0.28 -4.61
CA ILE A 11 4.34 -0.22 -5.11
C ILE A 11 3.34 -0.34 -3.95
N ALA A 12 3.59 -1.27 -3.01
CA ALA A 12 2.76 -1.44 -1.83
C ALA A 12 2.74 -0.17 -0.95
N SER A 13 3.91 0.45 -0.75
CA SER A 13 4.08 1.71 -0.01
C SER A 13 3.34 2.86 -0.65
N LEU A 14 3.44 3.00 -1.96
CA LEU A 14 2.73 4.05 -2.70
C LEU A 14 1.21 3.82 -2.66
N CYS A 15 0.75 2.58 -2.79
CA CYS A 15 -0.67 2.23 -2.70
C CYS A 15 -1.23 2.56 -1.31
N PHE A 16 -0.48 2.19 -0.26
CA PHE A 16 -0.81 2.50 1.14
C PHE A 16 -0.86 4.01 1.38
N LEU A 17 0.17 4.75 0.94
CA LEU A 17 0.28 6.19 1.14
C LEU A 17 -0.82 6.95 0.39
N CYS A 18 -1.05 6.61 -0.88
CA CYS A 18 -2.11 7.22 -1.70
C CYS A 18 -3.49 6.90 -1.12
N GLY A 19 -3.75 5.65 -0.74
CA GLY A 19 -4.99 5.25 -0.07
C GLY A 19 -5.22 6.01 1.23
N SER A 20 -4.17 6.18 2.04
CA SER A 20 -4.20 6.97 3.29
C SER A 20 -4.55 8.44 3.03
N THR A 21 -3.98 9.01 1.97
CA THR A 21 -4.17 10.43 1.61
C THR A 21 -5.61 10.72 1.19
N LEU A 22 -6.32 9.75 0.63
CA LEU A 22 -7.73 9.92 0.25
C LEU A 22 -8.69 10.01 1.45
N PHE A 23 -8.22 9.74 2.67
CA PHE A 23 -8.98 10.03 3.89
C PHE A 23 -8.89 11.49 4.35
N LEU A 24 -8.14 12.35 3.64
CA LEU A 24 -8.14 13.77 3.93
C LEU A 24 -9.55 14.37 3.73
N PRO A 25 -9.96 15.37 4.55
CA PRO A 25 -11.30 15.94 4.50
C PRO A 25 -11.67 16.49 3.12
N GLN A 26 -10.69 17.02 2.37
CA GLN A 26 -10.88 17.57 1.03
C GLN A 26 -11.13 16.50 -0.04
N LEU A 27 -10.76 15.24 0.22
CA LEU A 27 -10.84 14.11 -0.70
C LEU A 27 -11.87 13.06 -0.24
N VAL A 28 -12.70 13.37 0.75
CA VAL A 28 -13.65 12.44 1.39
C VAL A 28 -14.61 11.76 0.40
N ASN A 29 -14.94 12.43 -0.71
CA ASN A 29 -15.77 11.83 -1.78
C ASN A 29 -15.12 10.60 -2.43
N TYR A 30 -13.79 10.47 -2.32
CA TYR A 30 -13.00 9.34 -2.80
C TYR A 30 -12.61 8.36 -1.68
N ALA A 31 -13.16 8.53 -0.46
CA ALA A 31 -12.80 7.71 0.69
C ALA A 31 -12.97 6.20 0.42
N THR A 32 -14.01 5.79 -0.30
CA THR A 32 -14.22 4.38 -0.68
C THR A 32 -13.05 3.84 -1.51
N VAL A 33 -12.53 4.62 -2.47
CA VAL A 33 -11.35 4.25 -3.27
C VAL A 33 -10.11 4.24 -2.37
N GLY A 34 -10.02 5.21 -1.45
CA GLY A 34 -8.98 5.28 -0.42
C GLY A 34 -8.88 4.03 0.43
N VAL A 35 -10.02 3.52 0.92
CA VAL A 35 -10.10 2.28 1.71
C VAL A 35 -9.53 1.09 0.94
N TYR A 36 -9.92 0.91 -0.32
CA TYR A 36 -9.42 -0.21 -1.13
C TYR A 36 -7.91 -0.13 -1.37
N LEU A 37 -7.39 1.05 -1.75
CA LEU A 37 -5.94 1.24 -1.93
C LEU A 37 -5.16 1.05 -0.63
N PHE A 38 -5.68 1.59 0.47
CA PHE A 38 -5.07 1.50 1.79
C PHE A 38 -4.98 0.05 2.27
N MET A 39 -6.09 -0.70 2.19
CA MET A 39 -6.15 -2.11 2.58
C MET A 39 -5.22 -2.95 1.70
N LEU A 40 -5.25 -2.75 0.38
CA LEU A 40 -4.44 -3.53 -0.56
C LEU A 40 -2.95 -3.23 -0.38
N GLY A 41 -2.56 -1.97 -0.21
CA GLY A 41 -1.18 -1.58 0.11
C GLY A 41 -0.69 -2.17 1.43
N SER A 42 -1.53 -2.15 2.48
CA SER A 42 -1.22 -2.73 3.79
C SER A 42 -0.96 -4.24 3.71
N VAL A 43 -1.84 -4.97 3.00
CA VAL A 43 -1.69 -6.43 2.82
C VAL A 43 -0.42 -6.76 2.04
N LEU A 44 -0.13 -6.02 0.96
CA LEU A 44 1.08 -6.24 0.18
C LEU A 44 2.37 -5.98 0.99
N MET A 45 2.41 -4.92 1.78
CA MET A 45 3.53 -4.65 2.70
C MET A 45 3.71 -5.76 3.73
N LEU A 46 2.60 -6.25 4.29
CA LEU A 46 2.62 -7.33 5.27
C LEU A 46 3.13 -8.63 4.65
N VAL A 47 2.62 -9.00 3.47
CA VAL A 47 3.05 -10.20 2.74
C VAL A 47 4.53 -10.11 2.37
N ASP A 48 5.02 -8.97 1.86
CA ASP A 48 6.43 -8.79 1.52
C ASP A 48 7.34 -8.90 2.76
N THR A 49 6.92 -8.31 3.87
CA THR A 49 7.64 -8.38 5.15
C THR A 49 7.72 -9.82 5.66
N LEU A 50 6.60 -10.55 5.64
CA LEU A 50 6.54 -11.95 6.07
C LEU A 50 7.32 -12.88 5.13
N SER A 51 7.30 -12.60 3.81
CA SER A 51 8.03 -13.36 2.79
C SER A 51 9.53 -13.05 2.74
N THR A 52 9.99 -12.06 3.52
CA THR A 52 11.41 -11.72 3.67
C THR A 52 12.01 -12.32 4.93
N LYS A 53 11.24 -13.15 5.64
CA LYS A 53 11.65 -13.85 6.85
C LYS A 53 12.15 -15.28 6.54
N GLU A 54 13.23 -15.38 5.75
CA GLU A 54 14.19 -16.51 5.69
C GLU A 54 15.57 -15.99 5.30
#